data_AF-W0GXT5-F1
#
_entry.id   AF-W0GXT5-F1
#
_cell.length_a   1.000
_cell.length_b   1.000
_cell.length_c   1.000
_cell.angle_alpha   90.00
_cell.angle_beta   90.00
_cell.angle_gamma   90.00
#
_symmetry.space_group_name_H-M   'P 1'
#
loop_
_entity.id
_entity.type
_entity.pdbx_description
1 polymer ?
#
loop_
_entity_poly.entity_id
_entity_poly.type
_entity_poly.pdbx_seq_one_letter_code
_entity_poly.pdbx_strand_id
1 'polypeptide(L)'
;MLKMIECVYHNDTTRMVIVKCIGADHFYREKVVMPTEVFWFQAPEDARLEIWKMSMTGQMLHVRADVSDYAMNEEPATESIWAS
;
A
#
# COMPACT_ATOMS: atom_id res chain seq x y z
N MET A 1 -20.45 -1.85 9.20
CA MET A 1 -19.05 -1.66 9.64
C MET A 1 -18.19 -1.99 8.43
N LEU A 2 -17.34 -1.08 7.97
CA LEU A 2 -16.48 -1.35 6.83
C LEU A 2 -15.42 -2.38 7.21
N LYS A 3 -15.18 -3.34 6.32
CA LYS A 3 -14.18 -4.39 6.53
C LYS A 3 -12.80 -3.78 6.34
N MET A 4 -11.92 -3.91 7.34
CA MET A 4 -10.51 -3.56 7.22
C MET A 4 -9.77 -4.73 6.59
N ILE A 5 -8.87 -4.45 5.64
CA ILE A 5 -8.02 -5.46 4.99
C ILE A 5 -6.54 -5.11 5.18
N GLU A 6 -5.71 -6.14 5.22
CA GLU A 6 -4.26 -6.00 5.23
C GLU A 6 -3.76 -5.83 3.80
N CYS A 7 -2.91 -4.83 3.59
CA CYS A 7 -2.42 -4.45 2.28
C CYS A 7 -0.90 -4.29 2.30
N VAL A 8 -0.30 -4.54 1.14
CA VAL A 8 1.14 -4.41 0.94
C VAL A 8 1.43 -3.61 -0.32
N TYR A 9 2.28 -2.60 -0.21
CA TYR A 9 2.83 -1.87 -1.35
C TYR A 9 4.35 -2.00 -1.38
N HIS A 10 4.89 -2.41 -2.53
CA HIS A 10 6.31 -2.48 -2.78
C HIS A 10 6.74 -1.29 -3.64
N ASN A 11 7.68 -0.47 -3.15
CA ASN A 11 8.30 0.54 -3.99
C ASN A 11 9.49 -0.05 -4.75
N ASP A 12 9.22 -0.70 -5.87
CA ASP A 12 10.25 -1.27 -6.75
C ASP A 12 11.00 -0.22 -7.59
N THR A 13 10.81 1.07 -7.30
CA THR A 13 11.47 2.17 -8.01
C THR A 13 12.72 2.65 -7.27
N THR A 14 13.60 3.34 -7.99
CA THR A 14 14.81 3.96 -7.42
C THR A 14 14.55 5.31 -6.74
N ARG A 15 13.29 5.74 -6.65
CA ARG A 15 12.90 7.06 -6.11
C ARG A 15 11.89 6.90 -4.98
N MET A 16 11.85 7.87 -4.09
CA MET A 16 10.77 7.95 -3.09
C MET A 16 9.42 8.18 -3.78
N VAL A 17 8.39 7.56 -3.24
CA VAL A 17 6.99 7.81 -3.62
C VAL A 17 6.17 8.12 -2.37
N ILE A 18 5.02 8.76 -2.56
CA ILE A 18 4.04 8.99 -1.51
C ILE A 18 2.85 8.10 -1.79
N VAL A 19 2.54 7.21 -0.85
CA VAL A 19 1.34 6.37 -0.88
C VAL A 19 0.29 7.03 -0.01
N LYS A 20 -0.89 7.31 -0.58
CA LYS A 20 -2.06 7.80 0.13
C LYS A 20 -3.17 6.76 0.02
N CYS A 21 -3.84 6.48 1.13
CA CYS A 21 -5.04 5.66 1.19
C CYS A 21 -6.18 6.51 1.72
N ILE A 22 -7.26 6.61 0.96
CA ILE A 22 -8.38 7.53 1.18
C ILE A 22 -9.65 6.71 1.16
N GLY A 23 -10.29 6.56 2.31
CA GLY A 23 -11.51 5.76 2.47
C GLY A 23 -12.70 6.57 2.97
N ALA A 24 -13.81 5.87 3.20
CA ALA A 24 -15.00 6.45 3.83
C ALA A 24 -14.72 6.85 5.30
N ASP A 25 -15.68 7.54 5.92
CA ASP A 25 -15.63 7.97 7.32
C ASP A 25 -14.36 8.77 7.69
N HIS A 26 -13.89 9.61 6.77
CA HIS A 26 -12.67 10.41 6.91
C HIS A 26 -11.39 9.57 7.12
N PHE A 27 -11.38 8.30 6.70
CA PHE A 27 -10.17 7.49 6.71
C PHE A 27 -9.13 8.09 5.76
N TYR A 28 -7.97 8.47 6.31
CA TYR A 28 -6.83 8.96 5.55
C TYR A 28 -5.54 8.41 6.14
N ARG A 29 -4.74 7.75 5.32
CA ARG A 29 -3.41 7.27 5.67
C ARG A 29 -2.42 7.68 4.59
N GLU A 30 -1.28 8.22 4.99
CA GLU A 30 -0.24 8.68 4.07
C GLU A 30 1.13 8.25 4.58
N LYS A 31 1.99 7.82 3.66
CA LYS A 31 3.39 7.52 3.95
C LYS A 31 4.29 7.80 2.76
N VAL A 32 5.45 8.39 3.05
CA VAL A 32 6.60 8.36 2.15
C VAL A 32 7.20 6.96 2.19
N VAL A 33 7.25 6.30 1.04
CA VAL A 33 7.84 4.97 0.86
C VAL A 33 9.17 5.14 0.12
N MET A 34 10.25 4.76 0.79
CA MET A 34 11.63 4.86 0.29
C MET A 34 11.87 3.87 -0.86
N PRO A 35 12.90 4.08 -1.70
CA PRO A 35 13.28 3.09 -2.71
C PRO A 35 13.46 1.70 -2.08
N THR A 36 12.91 0.66 -2.70
CA THR A 36 12.97 -0.74 -2.24
C THR A 36 12.27 -1.03 -0.89
N GLU A 37 11.60 -0.05 -0.29
CA GLU A 37 10.84 -0.26 0.94
C GLU A 37 9.52 -0.99 0.66
N VAL A 38 9.15 -1.89 1.57
CA VAL A 38 7.82 -2.51 1.62
C VAL A 38 6.98 -1.81 2.67
N PHE A 39 5.83 -1.29 2.26
CA PHE A 39 4.88 -0.63 3.13
C PHE A 39 3.69 -1.54 3.42
N TRP A 40 3.62 -2.01 4.66
CA TRP A 40 2.50 -2.79 5.21
C TRP A 40 1.50 -1.86 5.90
N PHE A 41 0.22 -1.99 5.56
CA PHE A 41 -0.82 -1.16 6.14
C PHE A 41 -2.19 -1.84 6.15
N GLN A 42 -3.07 -1.32 7.00
CA GLN A 42 -4.49 -1.68 6.99
C GLN A 42 -5.30 -0.50 6.47
N ALA A 43 -6.35 -0.82 5.70
CA ALA A 43 -7.28 0.15 5.14
C ALA A 43 -8.70 -0.45 5.02
N PRO A 44 -9.76 0.38 5.00
CA PRO A 44 -11.09 -0.06 4.62
C PRO A 44 -11.09 -0.64 3.19
N GLU A 45 -11.80 -1.74 2.96
CA GLU A 45 -11.85 -2.45 1.66
C GLU A 45 -12.36 -1.57 0.50
N ASP A 46 -13.14 -0.53 0.80
CA ASP A 46 -13.66 0.45 -0.17
C ASP A 46 -12.75 1.68 -0.34
N ALA A 47 -11.58 1.71 0.31
CA ALA A 47 -10.65 2.81 0.18
C ALA A 47 -9.92 2.80 -1.16
N ARG A 48 -9.54 4.00 -1.60
CA ARG A 48 -8.73 4.23 -2.79
C ARG A 48 -7.27 4.38 -2.42
N LEU A 49 -6.38 3.72 -3.16
CA LEU A 49 -4.94 3.94 -3.12
C LEU A 49 -4.52 4.96 -4.19
N GLU A 50 -3.64 5.88 -3.83
CA GLU A 50 -2.95 6.78 -4.75
C GLU A 50 -1.44 6.72 -4.54
N ILE A 51 -0.68 6.57 -5.62
CA ILE A 51 0.78 6.61 -5.61
C ILE A 51 1.23 7.87 -6.33
N TRP A 52 1.93 8.74 -5.60
CA TRP A 52 2.43 10.01 -6.08
C TRP A 52 3.95 9.96 -6.20
N LYS A 53 4.46 10.35 -7.38
CA LYS A 53 5.89 10.44 -7.65
C LYS A 53 6.36 11.89 -7.53
N MET A 54 7.59 12.08 -7.05
CA MET A 54 8.25 13.37 -7.12
C MET A 54 8.76 13.63 -8.54
N SER A 55 8.34 14.75 -9.12
CA SER A 55 8.79 15.26 -10.42
C SER A 55 9.46 16.62 -10.25
N MET A 56 10.14 17.11 -11.30
CA MET A 56 10.76 18.44 -11.28
C MET A 56 9.74 19.58 -11.06
N THR A 57 8.48 19.35 -11.40
CA THR A 57 7.39 20.32 -11.27
C THR A 57 6.55 20.11 -10.01
N GLY A 58 6.94 19.19 -9.12
CA GLY A 58 6.21 18.87 -7.89
C GLY A 58 5.72 17.42 -7.83
N GLN A 59 4.67 17.17 -7.04
CA GLN A 59 4.09 15.84 -6.90
C GLN A 59 3.16 15.52 -8.08
N MET A 60 3.33 14.36 -8.68
CA MET A 60 2.50 13.89 -9.79
C MET A 60 1.81 12.59 -9.39
N LEU A 61 0.49 12.55 -9.51
CA LEU A 61 -0.28 11.31 -9.35
C LEU A 61 0.13 10.34 -10.46
N HIS A 62 0.64 9.18 -10.08
CA HIS A 62 1.11 8.16 -11.01
C HIS A 62 0.13 6.99 -11.13
N VAL A 63 -0.44 6.56 -10.01
CA VAL A 63 -1.40 5.45 -9.96
C VAL A 63 -2.57 5.85 -9.09
N ARG A 64 -3.76 5.46 -9.53
CA ARG A 64 -4.99 5.42 -8.74
C ARG A 64 -5.58 4.03 -8.90
N ALA A 65 -5.86 3.36 -7.78
CA ALA A 65 -6.34 1.99 -7.74
C ALA A 65 -7.25 1.76 -6.53
N ASP A 66 -8.00 0.66 -6.52
CA ASP A 66 -8.72 0.23 -5.34
C ASP A 66 -7.74 -0.44 -4.37
N VAL A 67 -7.92 -0.25 -3.07
CA VAL A 67 -6.96 -0.78 -2.09
C VAL A 67 -6.97 -2.32 -2.04
N SER A 68 -8.07 -2.94 -2.45
CA SER A 68 -8.22 -4.39 -2.61
C SER A 68 -7.23 -5.00 -3.62
N ASP A 69 -6.76 -4.23 -4.60
CA ASP A 69 -5.72 -4.68 -5.55
C ASP A 69 -4.36 -4.90 -4.85
N TYR A 70 -4.21 -4.38 -3.64
CA TYR A 70 -3.01 -4.48 -2.80
C TYR A 70 -3.22 -5.36 -1.57
N ALA A 71 -4.35 -6.07 -1.49
CA ALA A 71 -4.63 -6.97 -0.39
C ALA A 71 -3.53 -8.05 -0.27
N MET A 72 -3.04 -8.26 0.96
CA MET A 72 -2.20 -9.41 1.23
C MET A 72 -3.10 -10.65 1.14
N ASN A 73 -2.86 -11.51 0.15
CA ASN A 73 -3.49 -12.82 0.16
C ASN A 73 -2.95 -13.56 1.38
N GLU A 74 -3.84 -13.99 2.27
CA GLU A 74 -3.53 -14.97 3.32
C GLU A 74 -3.20 -16.31 2.64
N GLU A 75 -2.03 -16.44 2.02
CA GLU A 75 -1.45 -17.76 1.87
C GLU A 75 -1.00 -18.18 3.27
N PRO A 76 -1.57 -19.27 3.84
CA PRO A 76 -1.19 -19.71 5.17
C PRO A 76 0.32 -19.94 5.17
N ALA A 77 1.02 -19.24 6.07
CA ALA A 77 2.44 -19.42 6.29
C ALA A 77 2.68 -20.92 6.50
N THR A 78 3.18 -21.58 5.45
CA THR A 78 3.45 -23.01 5.53
C THR A 78 4.70 -23.11 6.39
N GLU A 79 4.54 -23.49 7.65
CA GLU A 79 5.66 -23.80 8.56
C GLU A 79 6.64 -24.69 7.79
N SER A 80 7.83 -24.17 7.49
CA SER A 80 8.87 -24.97 6.86
C SER A 80 9.36 -26.00 7.89
N ILE A 81 9.06 -27.28 7.66
CA ILE A 81 9.39 -28.44 8.49
C ILE A 81 10.91 -28.77 8.46
N TRP A 82 11.80 -27.80 8.26
CA TRP A 82 13.25 -28.07 8.07
C TRP A 82 14.17 -27.56 9.17
N ALA A 83 13.69 -27.48 10.40
CA ALA A 83 14.57 -27.56 11.57
C ALA A 83 14.52 -28.99 12.13
N SER A 84 15.33 -29.89 11.56
CA SER A 84 15.70 -31.18 12.16
C SER A 84 17.21 -31.32 12.14
#